data_AF-A0A388KHV0-F1
#
_entry.id   AF-A0A388KHV0-F1
#
_cell.length_a   1.000
_cell.length_b   1.000
_cell.length_c   1.000
_cell.angle_alpha   90.00
_cell.angle_beta   90.00
_cell.angle_gamma   90.00
#
_symmetry.space_group_name_H-M   'P 1'
#
loop_
_entity.id
_entity.type
_entity.pdbx_description
1 polymer ?
#
loop_
_entity_poly.entity_id
_entity_poly.type
_entity_poly.pdbx_seq_one_letter_code
_entity_poly.pdbx_strand_id
1 'polypeptide(L)' 'MMLRYQFGLPVLADLLQQAIKASLEDGVRTKDMSSASNKTIITTEEMGDRIVQAMEYFQSFKVPGNLVEVGE' A
#
# COMPACT_ATOMS: atom_id res chain seq x y z
N MET A 1 -2.48 -3.17 11.25
CA MET A 1 -2.29 -3.62 12.65
C MET A 1 -2.60 -5.09 12.85
N MET A 2 -3.73 -5.60 12.34
CA MET A 2 -4.10 -7.03 12.44
C MET A 2 -2.98 -7.98 11.97
N LEU A 3 -2.37 -7.69 10.81
CA LEU A 3 -1.21 -8.44 10.30
C LEU A 3 -0.10 -8.60 11.35
N ARG A 4 0.26 -7.53 12.06
CA ARG A 4 1.34 -7.54 13.04
C ARG A 4 0.98 -8.37 14.28
N TYR A 5 -0.21 -8.12 14.86
CA TYR A 5 -0.51 -8.61 16.21
C TYR A 5 -1.35 -9.88 16.24
N GLN A 6 -2.28 -10.07 15.30
CA GLN A 6 -3.16 -11.25 15.28
C GLN A 6 -2.56 -12.37 14.42
N PHE A 7 -1.94 -12.01 13.31
CA PHE A 7 -1.36 -12.99 12.39
C PHE A 7 0.15 -13.20 12.56
N GLY A 8 0.82 -12.41 13.40
CA GLY A 8 2.27 -12.55 13.61
C GLY A 8 3.10 -12.27 12.35
N LEU A 9 2.61 -11.42 11.44
CA LEU A 9 3.22 -11.05 10.17
C LEU A 9 3.77 -9.60 10.20
N PRO A 10 4.80 -9.30 11.01
CA PRO A 10 5.30 -7.93 11.17
C PRO A 10 5.92 -7.40 9.87
N VAL A 11 6.59 -8.24 9.09
CA VAL A 11 7.24 -7.84 7.82
C VAL A 11 6.21 -7.40 6.78
N LEU A 12 5.11 -8.14 6.64
CA LEU A 12 4.01 -7.75 5.75
C LEU A 12 3.28 -6.50 6.26
N ALA A 13 3.15 -6.35 7.58
CA ALA A 13 2.60 -5.14 8.17
C ALA A 13 3.46 -3.90 7.86
N ASP A 14 4.78 -4.02 7.93
CA ASP A 14 5.72 -2.94 7.61
C ASP A 14 5.72 -2.61 6.12
N LEU A 15 5.68 -3.63 5.26
CA LEU A 15 5.54 -3.44 3.82
C LEU A 15 4.26 -2.66 3.46
N LEU A 16 3.12 -3.05 4.03
CA LEU A 16 1.85 -2.37 3.81
C LEU A 16 1.91 -0.91 4.30
N GLN A 17 2.50 -0.67 5.48
CA GLN A 17 2.67 0.70 5.99
C GLN A 17 3.56 1.56 5.08
N GLN A 18 4.64 0.98 4.56
CA GLN A 18 5.52 1.65 3.62
C GLN A 18 4.79 1.99 2.31
N ALA A 19 4.02 1.06 1.76
CA ALA A 19 3.21 1.27 0.56
C ALA A 19 2.17 2.37 0.74
N ILE A 20 1.44 2.38 1.85
CA ILE A 20 0.49 3.45 2.18
C ILE A 20 1.20 4.80 2.25
N LYS A 21 2.34 4.86 2.93
CA LYS A 21 3.11 6.10 3.08
C LYS A 21 3.56 6.64 1.72
N ALA A 22 4.12 5.79 0.86
CA ALA A 22 4.55 6.17 -0.48
C ALA A 22 3.39 6.71 -1.33
N SER A 23 2.24 6.01 -1.33
CA SER A 23 1.04 6.46 -2.05
C SER A 23 0.55 7.83 -1.59
N LEU A 24 0.68 8.14 -0.29
CA LEU A 24 0.30 9.43 0.26
C LEU A 24 1.36 10.53 0.02
N GLU A 25 2.64 10.20 -0.06
CA GLU A 25 3.72 11.14 -0.36
C GLU A 25 3.65 11.68 -1.79
N ASP A 26 3.10 10.90 -2.72
CA ASP A 26 2.81 11.34 -4.09
C ASP A 26 1.70 12.41 -4.18
N GLY A 27 1.11 12.81 -3.05
CA GLY A 27 0.09 13.86 -2.97
C GLY A 27 -1.32 13.39 -3.37
N VAL A 28 -1.47 12.09 -3.61
CA VAL A 28 -2.71 11.42 -3.96
C VAL A 28 -3.59 11.24 -2.72
N ARG A 29 -4.86 11.64 -2.78
CA ARG A 29 -5.83 11.45 -1.69
C ARG A 29 -7.17 10.98 -2.21
N THR A 30 -7.92 10.28 -1.37
CA THR A 30 -9.35 10.11 -1.57
C THR A 30 -10.09 11.39 -1.22
N LYS A 31 -11.34 11.51 -1.68
CA LYS A 31 -12.16 12.72 -1.52
C LYS A 31 -12.29 13.18 -0.05
N ASP A 32 -12.42 12.25 0.89
CA ASP A 32 -12.54 12.49 2.33
C ASP A 32 -11.24 12.98 2.99
N MET A 33 -10.08 12.63 2.42
CA MET A 33 -8.77 13.07 2.89
C MET A 33 -8.20 14.24 2.07
N SER A 34 -8.98 14.79 1.15
CA SER A 34 -8.54 15.87 0.28
C SER A 34 -8.60 17.23 0.98
N SER A 35 -7.60 18.06 0.70
CA SER A 35 -7.48 19.45 1.10
C SER A 35 -7.14 20.29 -0.13
N ALA A 36 -7.26 21.60 -0.04
CA ALA A 36 -7.01 22.52 -1.16
C ALA A 36 -5.59 22.41 -1.76
N SER A 37 -4.64 21.81 -1.05
CA SER A 37 -3.24 21.62 -1.49
C SER A 37 -2.96 20.26 -2.14
N ASN A 38 -3.95 19.37 -2.26
CA ASN A 38 -3.73 18.04 -2.81
C ASN A 38 -3.59 18.06 -4.34
N LYS A 39 -2.57 17.34 -4.83
CA LYS A 39 -2.24 17.28 -6.27
C LYS A 39 -3.24 16.45 -7.07
N THR A 40 -3.79 15.39 -6.48
CA THR A 40 -4.65 14.45 -7.20
C THR A 40 -5.65 13.81 -6.24
N ILE A 41 -6.93 13.86 -6.61
CA ILE A 41 -8.02 13.22 -5.89
C ILE A 41 -8.43 11.97 -6.65
N ILE A 42 -8.45 10.82 -5.98
CA ILE A 42 -8.81 9.52 -6.56
C ILE A 42 -9.95 8.85 -5.79
N THR A 43 -10.51 7.80 -6.35
CA THR A 43 -11.49 6.93 -5.72
C THR A 43 -10.84 5.99 -4.70
N THR A 44 -11.67 5.33 -3.89
CA THR A 44 -11.21 4.32 -2.94
C THR A 44 -10.61 3.09 -3.63
N GLU A 45 -11.16 2.71 -4.79
CA GLU A 45 -10.67 1.60 -5.60
C GLU A 45 -9.27 1.89 -6.13
N GLU A 46 -9.09 3.04 -6.78
CA GLU A 46 -7.78 3.47 -7.29
C GLU A 46 -6.72 3.60 -6.18
N MET A 47 -7.13 3.96 -4.95
CA MET A 47 -6.22 4.01 -3.81
C MET A 47 -5.76 2.60 -3.42
N GLY A 48 -6.67 1.63 -3.45
CA GLY A 48 -6.35 0.21 -3.26
C GLY A 48 -5.35 -0.28 -4.29
N ASP A 49 -5.64 -0.07 -5.57
CA ASP A 49 -4.76 -0.47 -6.67
C ASP A 49 -3.37 0.15 -6.55
N ARG A 50 -3.29 1.43 -6.20
CA ARG A 50 -2.01 2.13 -6.03
C ARG A 50 -1.20 1.55 -4.88
N ILE A 51 -1.84 1.19 -3.77
CA ILE A 51 -1.17 0.55 -2.64
C ILE A 51 -0.64 -0.83 -3.05
N VAL A 52 -1.42 -1.63 -3.78
CA VAL A 52 -0.98 -2.94 -4.28
C VAL A 52 0.23 -2.78 -5.20
N GLN A 53 0.18 -1.86 -6.17
CA GLN A 53 1.32 -1.58 -7.06
C GLN A 53 2.57 -1.13 -6.29
N ALA A 54 2.41 -0.29 -5.26
CA ALA A 54 3.53 0.11 -4.40
C ALA A 54 4.12 -1.08 -3.63
N MET A 55 3.27 -2.00 -3.14
CA MET A 55 3.73 -3.22 -2.48
C MET A 55 4.49 -4.13 -3.44
N GLU A 56 3.97 -4.36 -4.65
CA GLU A 56 4.64 -5.14 -5.70
C GLU A 56 5.99 -4.52 -6.08
N TYR A 57 6.05 -3.20 -6.22
CA TYR A 57 7.29 -2.48 -6.46
C TYR A 57 8.32 -2.74 -5.34
N PHE A 58 7.92 -2.60 -4.07
CA PHE A 58 8.83 -2.85 -2.95
C PHE A 58 9.23 -4.33 -2.81
N GLN A 59 8.37 -5.26 -3.19
CA GLN A 59 8.69 -6.69 -3.24
C GLN A 59 9.64 -7.04 -4.38
N SER A 60 9.46 -6.42 -5.56
CA SER A 60 10.29 -6.66 -6.75
C SER A 60 11.77 -6.31 -6.51
N PHE A 61 12.05 -5.30 -5.68
CA PHE A 61 13.41 -4.93 -5.28
C PHE A 61 14.00 -5.80 -4.16
N LYS A 62 13.22 -6.68 -3.51
CA LYS A 62 13.76 -7.62 -2.51
C LYS A 62 14.27 -8.95 -3.09
N VAL A 63 14.07 -9.24 -4.39
CA VAL A 63 14.59 -10.40 -5.16
C VAL A 63 14.30 -11.80 -4.53
N PRO A 64 14.51 -12.88 -5.29
CA PRO A 64 13.50 -13.88 -5.65
C PRO A 64 13.18 -14.85 -4.50
N GLY A 65 11.90 -15.03 -4.15
CA GLY A 65 11.57 -16.14 -3.23
C GLY A 65 10.25 -16.10 -2.48
N ASN A 66 9.44 -15.05 -2.59
CA ASN A 66 8.10 -15.06 -1.98
C ASN A 66 7.05 -14.82 -3.07
N LEU A 67 6.67 -15.90 -3.73
CA LEU A 67 5.36 -15.98 -4.38
C LEU A 67 4.33 -16.03 -3.25
N VAL A 68 3.73 -14.88 -2.94
CA VAL A 68 2.45 -14.89 -2.24
C VAL A 68 1.45 -15.33 -3.29
N GLU A 69 1.05 -16.60 -3.26
CA GLU A 69 -0.07 -17.07 -4.07
C GLU A 69 -1.30 -16.24 -3.66
N VAL A 70 -1.73 -15.37 -4.57
CA VAL A 70 -3.02 -14.69 -4.47
C VAL A 70 -4.03 -15.77 -4.80
N GLY A 71 -4.58 -16.40 -3.74
CA GLY A 71 -5.61 -17.42 -3.87
C GLY A 71 -6.84 -16.89 -4.62
N GLU A 72 -7.42 -17.78 -5.42
CA GLU A 72 -8.60 -17.58 -6.29
C GLU A 72 -9.82 -17.00 -5.55
#